data_AF-A0A520GEQ2-F1
#
_entry.id   AF-A0A520GEQ2-F1
#
_cell.length_a   1.000
_cell.length_b   1.000
_cell.length_c   1.000
_cell.angle_alpha   90.00
_cell.angle_beta   90.00
_cell.angle_gamma   90.00
#
_symmetry.space_group_name_H-M   'P 1'
#
loop_
_entity.id
_entity.type
_entity.pdbx_description
1 polymer ?
#
loop_
_entity_poly.entity_id
_entity_poly.type
_entity_poly.pdbx_seq_one_letter_code
_entity_poly.pdbx_strand_id
1 'polypeptide(L)'
;MDTPDIDYRLAFEHAPVGMVLSRNRTMVDCNARLCEMFGAAREALVGQSFRVLYPSVAEFERIGKRMEPIMNASGRYADNRMMRRLDGPLRGETFWCHVSGHALNRAKPHEAGIWTFEDLGSRRSVRAELTPREREVAAQVMQGLTSKEIGKVLGISHRTVELHRARLMRKYTASTTAELVQKLLTG
;
A
#
# COMPACT_ATOMS: atom_id res chain seq x y z
N MET A 1 11.18 -26.51 20.44
CA MET A 1 10.31 -25.33 20.62
C MET A 1 8.91 -25.81 20.32
N ASP A 2 8.04 -25.82 21.33
CA ASP A 2 6.64 -26.19 21.12
C ASP A 2 5.99 -25.16 20.20
N THR A 3 5.34 -25.65 19.16
CA THR A 3 4.51 -24.82 18.28
C THR A 3 3.36 -24.29 19.12
N PRO A 4 3.14 -22.96 19.20
CA PRO A 4 2.02 -22.41 19.96
C PRO A 4 0.70 -22.95 19.41
N ASP A 5 -0.22 -23.30 20.32
CA ASP A 5 -1.57 -23.71 19.94
C ASP A 5 -2.26 -22.62 19.14
N ILE A 6 -2.81 -22.99 17.98
CA ILE A 6 -3.47 -22.06 17.07
C ILE A 6 -4.80 -21.62 17.68
N ASP A 7 -4.96 -20.32 17.92
CA ASP A 7 -6.20 -19.73 18.42
C ASP A 7 -6.66 -18.50 17.59
N TYR A 8 -7.85 -17.98 17.91
CA TYR A 8 -8.41 -16.81 17.24
C TYR A 8 -7.58 -15.53 17.42
N ARG A 9 -6.83 -15.42 18.53
CA ARG A 9 -6.00 -14.24 18.80
C ARG A 9 -4.78 -14.25 17.90
N LEU A 10 -4.10 -15.39 17.77
CA LEU A 10 -2.99 -15.57 16.85
C LEU A 10 -3.44 -15.31 15.40
N ALA A 11 -4.65 -15.71 15.02
CA ALA A 11 -5.19 -15.41 13.71
C ALA A 11 -5.32 -13.89 13.46
N PHE A 12 -5.75 -13.11 14.45
CA PHE A 12 -5.83 -11.64 14.35
C PHE A 12 -4.43 -11.00 14.32
N GLU A 13 -3.56 -11.37 15.25
CA GLU A 13 -2.22 -10.78 15.42
C GLU A 13 -1.31 -11.06 14.21
N HIS A 14 -1.38 -12.27 13.66
CA HIS A 14 -0.50 -12.73 12.58
C HIS A 14 -1.17 -12.74 11.19
N ALA A 15 -2.38 -12.19 11.05
CA ALA A 15 -3.02 -12.08 9.73
C ALA A 15 -2.11 -11.32 8.75
N PRO A 16 -1.97 -11.77 7.50
CA PRO A 16 -1.12 -11.11 6.49
C PRO A 16 -1.71 -9.78 5.97
N VAL A 17 -2.86 -9.37 6.50
CA VAL A 17 -3.57 -8.12 6.19
C VAL A 17 -3.70 -7.28 7.46
N GLY A 18 -3.78 -5.96 7.30
CA GLY A 18 -4.08 -5.09 8.44
C GLY A 18 -5.51 -5.35 8.90
N MET A 19 -5.72 -5.67 10.18
CA MET A 19 -7.05 -5.92 10.75
C MET A 19 -7.40 -4.86 11.79
N VAL A 20 -8.67 -4.48 11.82
CA VAL A 20 -9.22 -3.56 12.82
C VAL A 20 -10.55 -4.08 13.35
N LEU A 21 -10.69 -4.09 14.67
CA LEU A 21 -11.99 -4.14 15.35
C LEU A 21 -12.44 -2.72 15.62
N SER A 22 -13.68 -2.39 15.29
CA SER A 22 -14.18 -1.01 15.42
C SER A 22 -15.50 -0.93 16.15
N ARG A 23 -15.72 0.22 16.80
CA ARG A 23 -17.00 0.63 17.35
C ARG A 23 -17.22 2.12 17.09
N ASN A 24 -18.40 2.51 16.59
CA ASN A 24 -18.73 3.90 16.24
C ASN A 24 -17.64 4.59 15.41
N ARG A 25 -17.16 3.90 14.36
CA ARG A 25 -16.04 4.34 13.50
C ARG A 25 -14.73 4.67 14.23
N THR A 26 -14.56 4.16 15.45
CA THR A 26 -13.37 4.26 16.29
C THR A 26 -12.70 2.90 16.37
N MET A 27 -11.38 2.87 16.31
CA MET A 27 -10.59 1.64 16.36
C MET A 27 -10.54 1.17 17.82
N VAL A 28 -11.14 0.01 18.09
CA VAL A 28 -11.10 -0.66 19.39
C VAL A 28 -9.83 -1.48 19.53
N ASP A 29 -9.43 -2.14 18.44
CA ASP A 29 -8.20 -2.91 18.37
C ASP A 29 -7.67 -2.94 16.93
N CYS A 30 -6.38 -3.15 16.76
CA CYS A 30 -5.72 -3.38 15.49
C CYS A 30 -4.52 -4.32 15.65
N ASN A 31 -4.23 -5.09 14.60
CA ASN A 31 -3.08 -5.99 14.59
C ASN A 31 -1.76 -5.29 14.19
N ALA A 32 -0.64 -5.99 14.38
CA ALA A 32 0.69 -5.51 14.01
C ALA A 32 0.78 -5.11 12.53
N ARG A 33 0.11 -5.86 11.64
CA ARG A 33 0.16 -5.60 10.19
C ARG A 33 -0.45 -4.25 9.81
N LEU A 34 -1.50 -3.81 10.50
CA LEU A 34 -2.06 -2.46 10.31
C LEU A 34 -1.06 -1.39 10.78
N CYS A 35 -0.46 -1.60 11.95
CA CYS A 35 0.52 -0.68 12.54
C CYS A 35 1.69 -0.43 11.58
N GLU A 36 2.25 -1.50 11.02
CA GLU A 36 3.30 -1.45 9.99
C GLU A 36 2.86 -0.66 8.76
N MET A 37 1.67 -0.96 8.23
CA MET A 37 1.15 -0.34 7.01
C MET A 37 0.96 1.17 7.17
N PHE A 38 0.43 1.61 8.30
CA PHE A 38 0.17 3.03 8.55
C PHE A 38 1.35 3.76 9.21
N GLY A 39 2.42 3.02 9.54
CA GLY A 39 3.62 3.55 10.19
C GLY A 39 3.35 4.08 11.59
N ALA A 40 2.42 3.49 12.33
CA ALA A 40 1.98 3.99 13.64
C ALA A 40 2.06 2.90 14.72
N ALA A 41 2.38 3.30 15.95
CA ALA A 41 2.28 2.43 17.11
C ALA A 41 0.80 2.11 17.40
N ARG A 42 0.53 0.93 17.96
CA ARG A 42 -0.84 0.48 18.28
C ARG A 42 -1.55 1.45 19.22
N GLU A 43 -0.82 2.02 20.18
CA GLU A 43 -1.32 2.96 21.18
C GLU A 43 -1.75 4.29 20.55
N ALA A 44 -1.18 4.65 19.39
CA ALA A 44 -1.57 5.83 18.63
C ALA A 44 -2.81 5.57 17.74
N LEU A 45 -3.18 4.31 17.52
CA LEU A 45 -4.33 3.91 16.69
C LEU A 45 -5.55 3.57 17.53
N VAL A 46 -5.37 2.77 18.59
CA VAL A 46 -6.47 2.36 19.46
C VAL A 46 -7.10 3.58 20.14
N GLY A 47 -8.43 3.64 20.12
CA GLY A 47 -9.22 4.76 20.59
C GLY A 47 -9.35 5.92 19.60
N GLN A 48 -8.63 5.89 18.46
CA GLN A 48 -8.76 6.93 17.44
C GLN A 48 -9.88 6.60 16.44
N SER A 49 -10.52 7.65 15.93
CA SER A 49 -11.41 7.53 14.79
C SER A 49 -10.63 7.08 13.55
N PHE A 50 -11.22 6.22 12.73
CA PHE A 50 -10.71 5.88 11.39
C PHE A 50 -10.32 7.11 10.56
N ARG A 51 -10.94 8.28 10.82
CA ARG A 51 -10.64 9.56 10.18
C ARG A 51 -9.15 9.87 10.08
N VAL A 52 -8.33 9.49 11.07
CA VAL A 52 -6.89 9.79 11.07
C VAL A 52 -6.15 9.14 9.88
N LEU A 53 -6.64 7.98 9.43
CA LEU A 53 -6.07 7.19 8.34
C LEU A 53 -6.40 7.74 6.94
N TYR A 54 -7.27 8.75 6.84
CA TYR A 54 -7.70 9.33 5.57
C TYR A 54 -6.86 10.56 5.21
N PRO A 55 -6.71 10.87 3.91
CA PRO A 55 -6.05 12.11 3.48
C PRO A 55 -6.79 13.38 3.92
N SER A 56 -8.12 13.32 4.06
CA SER A 56 -8.94 14.45 4.49
C SER A 56 -10.22 14.01 5.22
N VAL A 57 -10.80 14.94 5.99
CA VAL A 57 -12.10 14.75 6.66
C VAL A 57 -13.23 14.56 5.65
N ALA A 58 -13.21 15.31 4.54
CA ALA A 58 -14.22 15.22 3.50
C ALA A 58 -14.27 13.83 2.84
N GLU A 59 -13.11 13.22 2.59
CA GLU A 59 -13.02 11.84 2.07
C GLU A 59 -13.62 10.83 3.04
N PHE A 60 -13.27 10.94 4.33
CA PHE A 60 -13.81 10.08 5.38
C PHE A 60 -15.33 10.15 5.48
N GLU A 61 -15.92 11.34 5.37
CA GLU A 61 -17.37 11.53 5.41
C GLU A 61 -18.05 11.01 4.14
N ARG A 62 -17.50 11.33 2.97
CA ARG A 62 -18.03 10.90 1.66
C ARG A 62 -18.07 9.38 1.57
N ILE A 63 -17.00 8.69 1.95
CA ILE A 63 -16.92 7.23 1.92
C ILE A 63 -17.85 6.62 2.98
N GLY A 64 -17.94 7.22 4.17
CA GLY A 64 -18.87 6.80 5.22
C GLY A 64 -20.32 6.81 4.77
N LYS A 65 -20.76 7.88 4.07
CA LYS A 65 -22.11 7.98 3.51
C LYS A 65 -22.35 6.98 2.38
N ARG A 66 -21.34 6.74 1.53
CA ARG A 66 -21.44 5.79 0.42
C ARG A 66 -21.54 4.33 0.88
N MET A 67 -20.78 3.95 1.91
CA MET A 67 -20.72 2.56 2.36
C MET A 67 -21.95 2.11 3.15
N GLU A 68 -22.64 3.05 3.80
CA GLU A 68 -23.82 2.77 4.62
C GLU A 68 -24.88 1.95 3.87
N PRO A 69 -25.48 2.41 2.76
CA PRO A 69 -26.51 1.63 2.05
C PRO A 69 -26.03 0.26 1.56
N ILE A 70 -24.75 0.14 1.18
CA ILE A 70 -24.15 -1.13 0.72
C ILE A 70 -24.05 -2.14 1.87
N MET A 71 -23.62 -1.66 3.04
CA MET A 71 -23.54 -2.48 4.25
C MET A 71 -24.90 -2.77 4.85
N ASN A 72 -25.88 -1.86 4.77
CA ASN A 72 -27.25 -2.17 5.17
C ASN A 72 -27.80 -3.36 4.35
N ALA A 73 -27.53 -3.38 3.03
CA ALA A 73 -27.99 -4.42 2.13
C ALA A 73 -27.36 -5.80 2.37
N SER A 74 -26.05 -5.88 2.65
CA SER A 74 -25.33 -7.17 2.69
C SER A 74 -24.55 -7.45 3.98
N GLY A 75 -24.35 -6.45 4.84
CA GLY A 75 -23.42 -6.48 5.96
C GLY A 75 -21.95 -6.49 5.55
N ARG A 76 -21.64 -6.43 4.24
CA ARG A 76 -20.28 -6.50 3.70
C ARG A 76 -20.01 -5.28 2.84
N TYR A 77 -18.74 -4.89 2.78
CA TYR A 77 -18.26 -3.82 1.93
C TYR A 77 -16.86 -4.16 1.48
N ALA A 78 -16.54 -3.81 0.25
CA ALA A 78 -15.18 -3.82 -0.26
C ALA A 78 -15.04 -2.66 -1.23
N ASP A 79 -13.98 -1.89 -1.08
CA ASP A 79 -13.59 -0.93 -2.08
C ASP A 79 -12.08 -0.76 -2.09
N ASN A 80 -11.73 0.19 -2.92
CA ASN A 80 -10.41 0.46 -3.31
C ASN A 80 -10.31 2.00 -3.11
N ARG A 81 -9.44 2.49 -2.19
CA ARG A 81 -9.39 3.91 -1.80
C ARG A 81 -7.98 4.41 -1.45
N MET A 82 -7.80 5.74 -1.48
CA MET A 82 -6.58 6.39 -1.03
C MET A 82 -6.56 6.53 0.50
N MET A 83 -5.46 6.16 1.13
CA MET A 83 -5.24 6.24 2.57
C MET A 83 -3.94 6.98 2.84
N ARG A 84 -3.73 7.48 4.05
CA ARG A 84 -2.55 8.29 4.42
C ARG A 84 -1.78 7.63 5.56
N ARG A 85 -0.46 7.52 5.40
CA ARG A 85 0.44 7.06 6.47
C ARG A 85 0.56 8.11 7.56
N LEU A 86 0.52 7.68 8.82
CA LEU A 86 0.44 8.55 9.98
C LEU A 86 1.81 9.01 10.48
N ASP A 87 2.78 8.11 10.49
CA ASP A 87 4.11 8.36 11.03
C ASP A 87 5.18 7.47 10.36
N GLY A 88 6.40 7.51 10.86
CA GLY A 88 7.55 6.79 10.33
C GLY A 88 8.16 7.46 9.08
N PRO A 89 9.05 6.76 8.35
CA PRO A 89 9.79 7.33 7.22
C PRO A 89 8.91 7.85 6.08
N LEU A 90 7.70 7.31 5.96
CA LEU A 90 6.75 7.63 4.90
C LEU A 90 5.58 8.50 5.41
N ARG A 91 5.76 9.18 6.56
CA ARG A 91 4.73 10.02 7.18
C ARG A 91 4.08 10.98 6.19
N GLY A 92 2.75 10.99 6.14
CA GLY A 92 1.97 11.86 5.28
C GLY A 92 1.85 11.39 3.82
N GLU A 93 2.61 10.37 3.41
CA GLU A 93 2.46 9.76 2.09
C GLU A 93 1.06 9.14 1.96
N THR A 94 0.43 9.35 0.80
CA THR A 94 -0.81 8.69 0.44
C THR A 94 -0.52 7.41 -0.35
N PHE A 95 -1.23 6.33 -0.02
CA PHE A 95 -1.11 5.05 -0.70
C PHE A 95 -2.46 4.46 -1.05
N TRP A 96 -2.46 3.62 -2.08
CA TRP A 96 -3.64 2.94 -2.58
C TRP A 96 -3.91 1.71 -1.71
N CYS A 97 -5.07 1.66 -1.06
CA CYS A 97 -5.43 0.60 -0.13
C CYS A 97 -6.73 -0.10 -0.55
N HIS A 98 -6.69 -1.43 -0.60
CA HIS A 98 -7.91 -2.23 -0.64
C HIS A 98 -8.45 -2.35 0.78
N VAL A 99 -9.71 -1.98 0.97
CA VAL A 99 -10.36 -1.99 2.28
C VAL A 99 -11.65 -2.78 2.18
N SER A 100 -11.71 -3.84 2.98
CA SER A 100 -12.91 -4.66 3.13
C SER A 100 -13.44 -4.57 4.57
N GLY A 101 -14.74 -4.73 4.74
CA GLY A 101 -15.40 -4.57 6.03
C GLY A 101 -16.62 -5.46 6.17
N HIS A 102 -16.86 -5.92 7.40
CA HIS A 102 -18.06 -6.61 7.81
C HIS A 102 -18.71 -5.87 8.98
N ALA A 103 -19.94 -5.40 8.78
CA ALA A 103 -20.75 -4.78 9.82
C ALA A 103 -21.40 -5.85 10.69
N LEU A 104 -21.24 -5.74 12.00
CA LEU A 104 -21.87 -6.64 12.98
C LEU A 104 -23.35 -6.28 13.22
N ASN A 105 -23.74 -5.04 12.92
CA ASN A 105 -25.13 -4.60 12.92
C ASN A 105 -25.47 -4.00 11.55
N ARG A 106 -26.29 -4.70 10.77
CA ARG A 106 -26.72 -4.23 9.44
C ARG A 106 -27.63 -3.01 9.48
N ALA A 107 -28.39 -2.80 10.56
CA ALA A 107 -29.24 -1.61 10.69
C ALA A 107 -28.43 -0.37 11.05
N LYS A 108 -27.25 -0.55 11.65
CA LYS A 108 -26.32 0.51 12.06
C LYS A 108 -24.88 0.12 11.67
N PRO A 109 -24.53 0.13 10.38
CA PRO A 109 -23.28 -0.46 9.91
C PRO A 109 -22.01 0.20 10.46
N HIS A 110 -22.11 1.45 10.92
CA HIS A 110 -21.00 2.18 11.56
C HIS A 110 -20.82 1.87 13.06
N GLU A 111 -21.78 1.16 13.69
CA GLU A 111 -21.78 0.89 15.13
C GLU A 111 -20.68 -0.07 15.55
N ALA A 112 -20.52 -1.19 14.83
CA ALA A 112 -19.47 -2.16 15.10
C ALA A 112 -19.12 -2.94 13.82
N GLY A 113 -17.82 -3.17 13.60
CA GLY A 113 -17.37 -3.87 12.40
C GLY A 113 -15.95 -4.36 12.47
N ILE A 114 -15.66 -5.39 11.67
CA ILE A 114 -14.34 -5.96 11.44
C ILE A 114 -13.88 -5.46 10.07
N TRP A 115 -12.67 -4.90 10.00
CA TRP A 115 -12.13 -4.32 8.79
C TRP A 115 -10.79 -4.94 8.45
N THR A 116 -10.53 -5.08 7.16
CA THR A 116 -9.23 -5.49 6.62
C THR A 116 -8.69 -4.42 5.67
N PHE A 117 -7.37 -4.27 5.68
CA PHE A 117 -6.61 -3.29 4.91
C PHE A 117 -5.46 -3.99 4.22
N GLU A 118 -5.30 -3.74 2.92
CA GLU A 118 -4.19 -4.23 2.11
C GLU A 118 -3.57 -3.07 1.33
N ASP A 119 -2.27 -2.85 1.49
CA ASP A 119 -1.53 -1.84 0.73
C ASP A 119 -1.27 -2.38 -0.69
N LEU A 120 -1.95 -1.79 -1.68
CA LEU A 120 -1.76 -2.14 -3.09
C LEU A 120 -0.47 -1.55 -3.66
N GLY A 121 0.12 -0.57 -2.97
CA GLY A 121 1.40 0.05 -3.28
C GLY A 121 2.60 -0.65 -2.64
N SER A 122 2.45 -1.44 -1.56
CA SER A 122 3.55 -2.22 -0.99
C SER A 122 3.93 -3.41 -1.87
N ARG A 123 3.01 -3.92 -2.71
CA ARG A 123 3.38 -4.81 -3.83
C ARG A 123 4.24 -4.13 -4.89
N ARG A 124 4.26 -2.78 -4.91
CA ARG A 124 5.09 -1.93 -5.79
C ARG A 124 6.38 -1.43 -5.14
N SER A 125 6.75 -1.89 -3.94
CA SER A 125 7.96 -1.42 -3.25
C SER A 125 9.28 -1.86 -3.91
N VAL A 126 9.23 -2.54 -5.05
CA VAL A 126 10.37 -2.66 -5.97
C VAL A 126 10.49 -1.43 -6.88
N ARG A 127 9.89 -0.28 -6.54
CA ARG A 127 10.48 1.00 -6.94
C ARG A 127 11.69 1.24 -6.06
N ALA A 128 12.79 0.56 -6.36
CA ALA A 128 14.08 1.04 -5.90
C ALA A 128 14.15 2.53 -6.22
N GLU A 129 14.38 3.38 -5.21
CA GLU A 129 14.38 4.83 -5.40
C GLU A 129 15.33 5.20 -6.53
N LEU A 130 14.76 5.50 -7.69
CA LEU A 130 15.54 5.87 -8.85
C LEU A 130 15.99 7.31 -8.65
N THR A 131 17.26 7.57 -8.88
CA THR A 131 17.75 8.93 -9.08
C THR A 131 17.06 9.54 -10.31
N PRO A 132 17.00 10.88 -10.45
CA PRO A 132 16.44 11.52 -11.65
C PRO A 132 17.02 10.94 -12.94
N ARG A 133 18.33 10.68 -12.97
CA ARG A 133 19.00 10.14 -14.14
C ARG A 133 18.66 8.68 -14.43
N GLU A 134 18.46 7.87 -13.39
CA GLU A 134 18.00 6.49 -13.56
C GLU A 134 16.54 6.43 -14.04
N ARG A 135 15.68 7.37 -13.63
CA ARG A 135 14.32 7.49 -14.17
C ARG A 135 14.32 7.81 -15.66
N GLU A 136 15.13 8.76 -16.07
CA GLU A 136 15.27 9.13 -17.47
C GLU A 136 15.74 7.94 -18.31
N VAL A 137 16.78 7.22 -17.85
CA VAL A 137 17.26 6.02 -18.53
C VAL A 137 16.20 4.92 -18.55
N ALA A 138 15.50 4.66 -17.43
CA ALA A 138 14.46 3.65 -17.35
C ALA A 138 13.29 3.94 -18.32
N ALA A 139 12.88 5.20 -18.45
CA ALA A 139 11.85 5.62 -19.40
C ALA A 139 12.21 5.27 -20.85
N GLN A 140 13.46 5.50 -21.24
CA GLN A 140 13.92 5.17 -22.60
C GLN A 140 14.13 3.66 -22.80
N VAL A 141 14.52 2.93 -21.76
CA VAL A 141 14.60 1.46 -21.79
C VAL A 141 13.22 0.82 -22.00
N MET A 142 12.18 1.36 -21.36
CA MET A 142 10.79 0.90 -21.57
C MET A 142 10.30 1.16 -23.00
N GLN A 143 10.86 2.13 -23.71
CA GLN A 143 10.60 2.37 -25.13
C GLN A 143 11.38 1.43 -26.06
N GLY A 144 12.17 0.51 -25.51
CA GLY A 144 12.97 -0.44 -26.29
C GLY A 144 14.27 0.13 -26.84
N LEU A 145 14.68 1.33 -26.43
CA LEU A 145 15.89 1.96 -26.95
C LEU A 145 17.19 1.27 -26.48
N THR A 146 18.15 1.20 -27.40
CA THR A 146 19.51 0.71 -27.13
C THR A 146 20.34 1.75 -26.37
N SER A 147 21.39 1.33 -25.66
CA SER A 147 22.27 2.26 -24.92
C SER A 147 22.85 3.38 -25.80
N LYS A 148 23.05 3.12 -27.10
CA LYS A 148 23.51 4.12 -28.07
C LYS A 148 22.44 5.16 -28.38
N GLU A 149 21.20 4.74 -28.59
CA GLU A 149 20.07 5.64 -28.85
C GLU A 149 19.73 6.48 -27.62
N ILE A 150 19.69 5.86 -26.44
CA ILE A 150 19.48 6.56 -25.16
C ILE A 150 20.57 7.60 -24.94
N GLY A 151 21.84 7.28 -25.25
CA GLY A 151 22.94 8.22 -25.13
C GLY A 151 22.73 9.46 -25.99
N LYS A 152 22.26 9.29 -27.23
CA LYS A 152 21.89 10.40 -28.13
C LYS A 152 20.73 11.22 -27.57
N VAL A 153 19.66 10.56 -27.12
CA VAL A 153 18.45 11.22 -26.59
C VAL A 153 18.76 12.03 -25.32
N LEU A 154 19.57 11.49 -24.42
CA LEU A 154 19.85 12.11 -23.13
C LEU A 154 21.13 12.96 -23.10
N GLY A 155 21.81 13.13 -24.23
CA GLY A 155 23.06 13.92 -24.34
C GLY A 155 24.22 13.37 -23.51
N ILE A 156 24.34 12.04 -23.35
CA ILE A 156 25.42 11.40 -22.59
C ILE A 156 26.06 10.24 -23.38
N SER A 157 27.24 9.80 -22.93
CA SER A 157 27.89 8.64 -23.54
C SER A 157 27.07 7.36 -23.34
N HIS A 158 27.08 6.47 -24.34
CA HIS A 158 26.44 5.15 -24.24
C HIS A 158 26.99 4.32 -23.06
N ARG A 159 28.27 4.51 -22.71
CA ARG A 159 28.90 3.89 -21.53
C ARG A 159 28.32 4.39 -20.22
N THR A 160 27.95 5.67 -20.14
CA THR A 160 27.21 6.22 -18.98
C THR A 160 25.81 5.62 -18.88
N VAL A 161 25.13 5.40 -20.01
CA VAL A 161 23.83 4.70 -20.03
C VAL A 161 23.96 3.27 -19.52
N GLU A 162 25.00 2.53 -19.94
CA GLU A 162 25.26 1.17 -19.45
C GLU A 162 25.44 1.10 -17.94
N LEU A 163 26.15 2.08 -17.35
CA LEU A 163 26.28 2.18 -15.89
C LEU A 163 24.92 2.39 -15.20
N HIS A 164 24.05 3.25 -15.75
CA HIS A 164 22.69 3.41 -15.23
C HIS A 164 21.85 2.15 -15.40
N ARG A 165 21.93 1.45 -16.54
CA ARG A 165 21.25 0.17 -16.77
C ARG A 165 21.72 -0.91 -15.79
N ALA A 166 23.02 -0.98 -15.50
CA ALA A 166 23.55 -1.91 -14.50
C ALA A 166 23.06 -1.59 -13.08
N ARG A 167 22.92 -0.31 -12.73
CA ARG A 167 22.31 0.10 -11.46
C ARG A 167 20.83 -0.24 -11.41
N LEU A 168 20.08 0.01 -12.48
CA LEU A 168 18.68 -0.38 -12.63
C LEU A 168 18.49 -1.90 -12.51
N MET A 169 19.30 -2.68 -13.21
CA MET A 169 19.27 -4.15 -13.12
C MET A 169 19.53 -4.64 -11.69
N ARG A 170 20.53 -4.10 -10.98
CA ARG A 170 20.75 -4.43 -9.56
C ARG A 170 19.57 -4.04 -8.67
N LYS A 171 19.03 -2.84 -8.87
CA LYS A 171 17.90 -2.28 -8.12
C LYS A 171 16.60 -3.09 -8.27
N TYR A 172 16.37 -3.65 -9.45
CA TYR A 172 15.21 -4.49 -9.76
C TYR A 172 15.52 -5.99 -9.72
N THR A 173 16.72 -6.37 -9.28
CA THR A 173 17.20 -7.77 -9.28
C THR A 173 16.98 -8.45 -10.64
N ALA A 174 17.18 -7.71 -11.73
CA ALA A 174 16.99 -8.18 -13.09
C ALA A 174 18.32 -8.67 -13.68
N SER A 175 18.30 -9.83 -14.33
CA SER A 175 19.46 -10.45 -14.97
C SER A 175 19.57 -10.08 -16.46
N THR A 176 18.46 -9.62 -17.06
CA THR A 176 18.42 -9.18 -18.46
C THR A 176 17.67 -7.86 -18.63
N THR A 177 17.87 -7.20 -19.78
CA THR A 177 17.08 -6.01 -20.14
C THR A 177 15.60 -6.33 -20.29
N ALA A 178 15.24 -7.47 -20.87
CA ALA A 178 13.84 -7.86 -21.03
C ALA A 178 13.16 -8.06 -19.66
N GLU A 179 13.86 -8.72 -18.73
CA GLU A 179 13.40 -8.87 -17.35
C GLU A 179 13.30 -7.52 -16.64
N LEU A 180 14.26 -6.61 -16.85
CA LEU A 180 14.20 -5.25 -16.32
C LEU A 180 12.96 -4.51 -16.85
N VAL A 181 12.68 -4.59 -18.15
CA VAL A 181 11.48 -3.98 -18.76
C VAL A 181 10.21 -4.59 -18.19
N GLN A 182 10.13 -5.92 -18.09
CA GLN A 182 8.99 -6.59 -17.47
C GLN A 182 8.77 -6.08 -16.05
N LYS A 183 9.82 -6.05 -15.22
CA LYS A 183 9.75 -5.58 -13.82
C LYS A 183 9.40 -4.08 -13.70
N LEU A 184 9.79 -3.26 -14.67
CA LEU A 184 9.39 -1.86 -14.75
C LEU A 184 7.91 -1.70 -15.15
N LEU A 185 7.36 -2.61 -15.95
CA LEU A 185 5.97 -2.59 -16.45
C LEU A 185 4.96 -3.25 -15.50
N THR A 186 5.32 -4.36 -14.85
CA THR A 186 4.39 -5.17 -14.05
C THR A 186 4.13 -4.63 -12.65
N GLY A 187 4.86 -3.59 -12.22
CA GLY A 187 4.55 -2.76 -11.06
C GLY A 187 4.37 -3.49 -9.74
#